data_AF-A0A133NPL6-F1
#
_entry.id   AF-A0A133NPL6-F1
#
_cell.length_a   1.000
_cell.length_b   1.000
_cell.length_c   1.000
_cell.angle_alpha   90.00
_cell.angle_beta   90.00
_cell.angle_gamma   90.00
#
_symmetry.space_group_name_H-M   'P 1'
#
loop_
_entity.id
_entity.type
_entity.pdbx_description
1 polymer ?
#
loop_
_entity_poly.entity_id
_entity_poly.type
_entity_poly.pdbx_seq_one_letter_code
_entity_poly.pdbx_strand_id
1 'polypeptide(L)'
;MASCFNDRSILRRYLKSGELIEPYYGFYAIRDHWNQLLYKDKVKRIAITLTNKIKIRKWNFTGETAAVLLGLDVVHLPYIHHSLTEIYVSSSYAEKFSSNCKKSDLDKKKSVRDAFRHKYSRLKLPDIIEDEFGIRLDDFNKNRYKNAASAAASLSSSSSSFGHIATAEELAISHVASIYNVLYACAWKGSFAESLATFDSAARKGEDLNKILRVCRKFYGSMDCCSDTPQFLNSVQNPTNADFYGVNYSPINNPNFRDTDKFDVLSRMETLVKYANPKSENGGESLARAVMLELGFVEPQLQHEFPNPNCTQSPYRADFMWKVNGKIIVGELDGTDKYLIEDRTSLNNRSVAGDLRAEDFDGSAENINNFSTNNLYRYNRDAVRRERNRERWLMECGVDSIVRFDYCDILNPIEFKKKLLSAGVPVAVA
;
A
#
# COMPACT_ATOMS: atom_id res chain seq x y z
N MET A 1 -22.71 0.31 -7.98
CA MET A 1 -24.01 0.98 -8.18
C MET A 1 -24.17 2.04 -7.10
N ALA A 2 -23.97 3.32 -7.43
CA ALA A 2 -24.30 4.42 -6.52
C ALA A 2 -25.81 4.63 -6.58
N SER A 3 -26.48 4.50 -5.44
CA SER A 3 -27.93 4.45 -5.33
C SER A 3 -28.61 5.75 -5.78
N CYS A 4 -29.74 5.57 -6.46
CA CYS A 4 -30.68 6.58 -6.97
C CYS A 4 -31.42 7.37 -5.88
N PHE A 5 -30.86 7.54 -4.67
CA PHE A 5 -31.49 8.28 -3.58
C PHE A 5 -31.19 9.77 -3.72
N ASN A 6 -32.03 10.46 -4.49
CA ASN A 6 -31.91 11.87 -4.81
C ASN A 6 -32.23 12.83 -3.64
N ASP A 7 -32.39 12.32 -2.41
CA ASP A 7 -32.68 13.17 -1.25
C ASP A 7 -31.47 13.27 -0.31
N ARG A 8 -30.82 14.43 -0.33
CA ARG A 8 -29.74 14.81 0.59
C ARG A 8 -30.18 14.66 2.06
N SER A 9 -31.48 14.72 2.37
CA SER A 9 -32.01 14.50 3.72
C SER A 9 -31.80 13.06 4.20
N ILE A 10 -31.96 12.08 3.31
CA ILE A 10 -31.82 10.64 3.59
C ILE A 10 -30.35 10.30 3.85
N LEU A 11 -29.44 10.76 2.98
CA LEU A 11 -28.00 10.57 3.17
C LEU A 11 -27.52 11.17 4.51
N ARG A 12 -28.02 12.36 4.86
CA ARG A 12 -27.72 12.99 6.16
C ARG A 12 -28.24 12.17 7.34
N ARG A 13 -29.41 11.56 7.23
CA ARG A 13 -29.97 10.69 8.29
C ARG A 13 -29.07 9.48 8.50
N TYR A 14 -28.65 8.80 7.43
CA TYR A 14 -27.77 7.63 7.52
C TYR A 14 -26.34 7.97 7.95
N LEU A 15 -25.83 9.15 7.63
CA LEU A 15 -24.57 9.66 8.19
C LEU A 15 -24.68 9.92 9.70
N LYS A 16 -25.82 10.47 10.15
CA LYS A 16 -26.07 10.69 11.59
C LYS A 16 -26.25 9.38 12.35
N SER A 17 -26.91 8.37 11.76
CA SER A 17 -27.04 7.03 12.39
C SER A 17 -25.74 6.24 12.35
N GLY A 18 -24.82 6.60 11.44
CA GLY A 18 -23.52 5.96 11.29
C GLY A 18 -23.52 4.75 10.34
N GLU A 19 -24.65 4.40 9.74
CA GLU A 19 -24.71 3.34 8.72
C GLU A 19 -23.94 3.72 7.45
N LEU A 20 -23.94 5.02 7.11
CA LEU A 20 -23.05 5.60 6.11
C LEU A 20 -21.89 6.34 6.78
N ILE A 21 -20.77 6.32 6.10
CA ILE A 21 -19.63 7.19 6.37
C ILE A 21 -19.30 8.01 5.11
N GLU A 22 -18.50 9.06 5.30
CA GLU A 22 -17.96 9.88 4.21
C GLU A 22 -16.43 9.69 4.20
N PRO A 23 -15.90 8.62 3.57
CA PRO A 23 -14.45 8.36 3.59
C PRO A 23 -13.64 9.43 2.87
N TYR A 24 -14.28 10.16 1.96
CA TYR A 24 -13.69 11.26 1.22
C TYR A 24 -14.76 12.31 0.97
N TYR A 25 -14.38 13.60 0.95
CA TYR A 25 -15.35 14.68 0.84
C TYR A 25 -16.25 14.56 -0.40
N GLY A 26 -17.56 14.47 -0.17
CA GLY A 26 -18.60 14.28 -1.18
C GLY A 26 -18.80 12.82 -1.62
N PHE A 27 -18.10 11.87 -1.02
CA PHE A 27 -18.20 10.43 -1.31
C PHE A 27 -18.74 9.67 -0.10
N TYR A 28 -19.83 8.95 -0.29
CA TYR A 28 -20.49 8.19 0.77
C TYR A 28 -20.35 6.69 0.54
N ALA A 29 -20.11 5.95 1.61
CA ALA A 29 -20.01 4.50 1.60
C ALA A 29 -20.71 3.89 2.81
N ILE A 30 -21.24 2.67 2.65
CA ILE A 30 -21.76 1.86 3.76
C ILE A 30 -20.58 1.52 4.67
N ARG A 31 -20.71 1.81 5.98
CA ARG A 31 -19.63 1.69 6.97
C ARG A 31 -19.01 0.29 6.99
N ASP A 32 -19.83 -0.74 7.17
CA ASP A 32 -19.34 -2.10 7.37
C ASP A 32 -18.61 -2.62 6.13
N HIS A 33 -19.22 -2.42 4.97
CA HIS A 33 -18.59 -2.76 3.69
C HIS A 33 -17.28 -1.98 3.49
N TRP A 34 -17.25 -0.67 3.80
CA TRP A 34 -16.02 0.12 3.67
C TRP A 34 -14.92 -0.36 4.62
N ASN A 35 -15.25 -0.66 5.87
CA ASN A 35 -14.29 -1.08 6.88
C ASN A 35 -13.64 -2.43 6.51
N GLN A 36 -14.39 -3.33 5.87
CA GLN A 36 -13.91 -4.62 5.38
C GLN A 36 -12.99 -4.52 4.15
N LEU A 37 -12.94 -3.38 3.46
CA LEU A 37 -12.05 -3.22 2.31
C LEU A 37 -10.58 -3.15 2.75
N LEU A 38 -9.73 -3.83 2.00
CA LEU A 38 -8.30 -3.63 2.06
C LEU A 38 -7.98 -2.17 1.71
N TYR A 39 -6.88 -1.66 2.26
CA TYR A 39 -6.47 -0.29 2.05
C TYR A 39 -6.33 0.08 0.56
N LYS A 40 -5.71 -0.78 -0.25
CA LYS A 40 -5.60 -0.59 -1.71
C LYS A 40 -6.97 -0.45 -2.39
N ASP A 41 -7.97 -1.19 -1.95
CA ASP A 41 -9.32 -1.12 -2.51
C ASP A 41 -10.04 0.17 -2.12
N LYS A 42 -9.75 0.69 -0.92
CA LYS A 42 -10.21 2.01 -0.47
C LYS A 42 -9.61 3.11 -1.36
N VAL A 43 -8.28 3.10 -1.56
CA VAL A 43 -7.56 4.04 -2.45
C VAL A 43 -8.14 3.99 -3.86
N LYS A 44 -8.24 2.80 -4.45
CA LYS A 44 -8.77 2.57 -5.80
C LYS A 44 -10.18 3.12 -5.98
N ARG A 45 -11.09 2.84 -5.04
CA ARG A 45 -12.48 3.33 -5.11
C ARG A 45 -12.58 4.85 -5.03
N ILE A 46 -11.79 5.48 -4.18
CA ILE A 46 -11.73 6.95 -4.10
C ILE A 46 -11.17 7.51 -5.40
N ALA A 47 -10.06 6.97 -5.91
CA ALA A 47 -9.44 7.41 -7.16
C ALA A 47 -10.42 7.33 -8.34
N ILE A 48 -11.09 6.18 -8.53
CA ILE A 48 -12.11 6.00 -9.59
C ILE A 48 -13.22 7.05 -9.47
N THR A 49 -13.67 7.37 -8.26
CA THR A 49 -14.70 8.38 -8.02
C THR A 49 -14.21 9.79 -8.38
N LEU A 50 -12.92 10.06 -8.15
CA LEU A 50 -12.30 11.35 -8.41
C LEU A 50 -11.90 11.59 -9.88
N THR A 51 -11.91 10.55 -10.73
CA THR A 51 -11.50 10.62 -12.14
C THR A 51 -12.11 11.80 -12.89
N ASN A 52 -13.42 12.02 -12.77
CA ASN A 52 -14.11 13.14 -13.44
C ASN A 52 -13.60 14.51 -12.98
N LYS A 53 -13.29 14.65 -11.69
CA LYS A 53 -12.76 15.90 -11.11
C LYS A 53 -11.33 16.15 -11.59
N ILE A 54 -10.53 15.10 -11.70
CA ILE A 54 -9.15 15.15 -12.18
C ILE A 54 -9.10 15.51 -13.66
N LYS A 55 -9.99 14.93 -14.48
CA LYS A 55 -10.15 15.30 -15.89
C LYS A 55 -10.41 16.80 -16.07
N ILE A 56 -11.28 17.39 -15.25
CA ILE A 56 -11.58 18.84 -15.27
C ILE A 56 -10.33 19.68 -14.94
N ARG A 57 -9.51 19.22 -13.99
CA ARG A 57 -8.32 19.95 -13.51
C ARG A 57 -7.03 19.62 -14.27
N LYS A 58 -7.06 18.58 -15.11
CA LYS A 58 -5.92 18.04 -15.87
C LYS A 58 -4.72 17.71 -14.97
N TRP A 59 -4.99 16.97 -13.90
CA TRP A 59 -3.95 16.39 -13.05
C TRP A 59 -3.75 14.92 -13.40
N ASN A 60 -2.64 14.37 -12.92
CA ASN A 60 -2.38 12.94 -13.01
C ASN A 60 -2.39 12.36 -11.59
N PHE A 61 -2.88 11.14 -11.43
CA PHE A 61 -2.65 10.37 -10.21
C PHE A 61 -1.15 10.05 -10.12
N THR A 62 -0.58 10.11 -8.91
CA THR A 62 0.85 9.85 -8.69
C THR A 62 1.07 9.09 -7.38
N GLY A 63 2.34 8.75 -7.10
CA GLY A 63 2.77 8.07 -5.89
C GLY A 63 1.95 6.80 -5.62
N GLU A 64 1.63 6.58 -4.37
CA GLU A 64 0.87 5.42 -3.91
C GLU A 64 -0.48 5.25 -4.62
N THR A 65 -1.21 6.35 -4.88
CA THR A 65 -2.51 6.28 -5.57
C THR A 65 -2.36 5.74 -6.98
N ALA A 66 -1.37 6.22 -7.72
CA ALA A 66 -1.06 5.70 -9.05
C ALA A 66 -0.55 4.26 -9.00
N ALA A 67 0.31 3.92 -8.03
CA ALA A 67 0.82 2.57 -7.83
C ALA A 67 -0.34 1.57 -7.68
N VAL A 68 -1.35 1.89 -6.86
CA VAL A 68 -2.58 1.08 -6.73
C VAL A 68 -3.32 0.92 -8.06
N LEU A 69 -3.50 2.00 -8.83
CA LEU A 69 -4.20 1.95 -10.12
C LEU A 69 -3.43 1.15 -11.17
N LEU A 70 -2.10 1.18 -11.15
CA LEU A 70 -1.23 0.35 -11.98
C LEU A 70 -1.12 -1.10 -11.48
N GLY A 71 -1.77 -1.43 -10.37
CA GLY A 71 -1.71 -2.75 -9.74
C GLY A 71 -0.32 -3.11 -9.23
N LEU A 72 0.47 -2.13 -8.79
CA LEU A 72 1.69 -2.34 -8.01
C LEU A 72 1.33 -2.67 -6.55
N ASP A 73 2.24 -3.35 -5.87
CA ASP A 73 2.08 -3.65 -4.45
C ASP A 73 2.24 -2.36 -3.64
N VAL A 74 1.25 -2.10 -2.79
CA VAL A 74 1.22 -0.98 -1.86
C VAL A 74 0.90 -1.53 -0.49
N VAL A 75 1.72 -1.15 0.49
CA VAL A 75 1.51 -1.46 1.90
C VAL A 75 1.20 -0.19 2.65
N HIS A 76 0.40 -0.33 3.71
CA HIS A 76 -0.04 0.78 4.52
C HIS A 76 0.27 0.48 5.97
N LEU A 77 0.95 1.39 6.63
CA LEU A 77 1.28 1.27 8.04
C LEU A 77 0.27 2.08 8.88
N PRO A 78 -0.55 1.43 9.71
CA PRO A 78 -1.69 2.06 10.39
C PRO A 78 -1.31 3.14 11.42
N TYR A 79 -0.03 3.23 11.81
CA TYR A 79 0.47 4.24 12.76
C TYR A 79 1.06 5.49 12.09
N ILE A 80 1.30 5.47 10.78
CA ILE A 80 1.85 6.61 10.02
C ILE A 80 0.72 7.46 9.44
N HIS A 81 -0.34 6.80 8.97
CA HIS A 81 -1.46 7.49 8.35
C HIS A 81 -2.60 7.66 9.35
N HIS A 82 -3.12 8.88 9.46
CA HIS A 82 -4.39 9.13 10.13
C HIS A 82 -5.51 8.31 9.47
N SER A 83 -6.69 8.21 10.11
CA SER A 83 -7.85 7.41 9.67
C SER A 83 -8.41 7.69 8.26
N LEU A 84 -7.76 8.55 7.48
CA LEU A 84 -8.18 9.08 6.20
C LEU A 84 -7.24 8.63 5.09
N THR A 85 -7.79 7.98 4.08
CA THR A 85 -7.06 7.54 2.88
C THR A 85 -6.60 8.77 2.08
N GLU A 86 -5.29 8.98 2.02
CA GLU A 86 -4.70 10.07 1.26
C GLU A 86 -4.70 9.76 -0.24
N ILE A 87 -4.96 10.77 -1.07
CA ILE A 87 -4.99 10.63 -2.52
C ILE A 87 -3.96 11.58 -3.11
N TYR A 88 -2.98 11.03 -3.83
CA TYR A 88 -1.88 11.77 -4.41
C TYR A 88 -2.16 12.09 -5.88
N VAL A 89 -2.02 13.37 -6.22
CA VAL A 89 -2.11 13.86 -7.59
C VAL A 89 -0.93 14.76 -7.90
N SER A 90 -0.34 14.64 -9.08
CA SER A 90 0.71 15.51 -9.58
C SER A 90 0.17 16.50 -10.62
N SER A 91 0.87 17.62 -10.76
CA SER A 91 0.57 18.59 -11.81
C SER A 91 1.81 19.38 -12.20
N SER A 92 1.89 19.76 -13.48
CA SER A 92 2.96 20.59 -14.05
C SER A 92 2.88 22.09 -13.72
N TYR A 93 1.88 22.56 -12.96
CA TYR A 93 1.69 23.98 -12.67
C TYR A 93 2.38 24.42 -11.37
N ALA A 94 3.23 25.45 -11.45
CA ALA A 94 3.45 26.34 -10.32
C ALA A 94 2.14 27.11 -10.03
N GLU A 95 1.72 27.21 -8.76
CA GLU A 95 0.61 28.08 -8.43
C GLU A 95 0.97 29.52 -8.82
N LYS A 96 0.08 30.22 -9.52
CA LYS A 96 0.01 31.67 -9.34
C LYS A 96 -0.36 31.85 -7.87
N PHE A 97 0.61 32.22 -7.04
CA PHE A 97 0.30 32.67 -5.69
C PHE A 97 -0.75 33.78 -5.81
N SER A 98 -1.98 33.52 -5.38
CA SER A 98 -2.73 34.60 -4.75
C SER A 98 -1.95 34.89 -3.48
N SER A 99 -1.18 35.97 -3.51
CA SER A 99 -0.59 36.55 -2.31
C SER A 99 -1.65 36.57 -1.21
N ASN A 100 -1.46 35.75 -0.17
CA ASN A 100 -2.24 35.87 1.05
C ASN A 100 -1.80 37.18 1.73
N CYS A 101 -2.35 38.30 1.28
CA CYS A 101 -2.46 39.48 2.12
C CYS A 101 -3.32 39.08 3.33
N LYS A 102 -2.69 39.08 4.51
CA LYS A 102 -3.25 38.99 5.87
C LYS A 102 -4.77 38.73 5.94
N LYS A 103 -5.16 37.45 6.08
CA LYS A 103 -6.56 37.07 6.37
C LYS A 103 -6.89 37.34 7.84
N SER A 104 -8.08 37.88 8.07
CA SER A 104 -8.60 38.25 9.40
C SER A 104 -8.84 37.00 10.29
N ASP A 105 -8.91 37.19 11.62
CA ASP A 105 -9.13 36.07 12.56
C ASP A 105 -10.50 35.38 12.39
N LEU A 106 -11.48 36.04 11.74
CA LEU A 106 -12.75 35.43 11.34
C LEU A 106 -12.57 34.45 10.17
N ASP A 107 -11.67 34.75 9.23
CA ASP A 107 -11.32 33.89 8.10
C ASP A 107 -10.49 32.68 8.55
N LYS A 108 -9.72 32.80 9.64
CA LYS A 108 -9.04 31.65 10.25
C LYS A 108 -10.04 30.61 10.78
N LYS A 109 -11.16 31.01 11.40
CA LYS A 109 -12.20 30.07 11.88
C LYS A 109 -12.98 29.38 10.74
N LYS A 110 -13.23 30.06 9.61
CA LYS A 110 -13.75 29.41 8.38
C LYS A 110 -12.72 28.49 7.72
N SER A 111 -11.46 28.92 7.68
CA SER A 111 -10.32 28.14 7.17
C SER A 111 -10.09 26.84 7.94
N VAL A 112 -10.34 26.80 9.25
CA VAL A 112 -10.23 25.55 10.02
C VAL A 112 -11.32 24.56 9.61
N ARG A 113 -12.56 25.00 9.36
CA ARG A 113 -13.64 24.11 8.84
C ARG A 113 -13.42 23.68 7.39
N ASP A 114 -12.78 24.50 6.56
CA ASP A 114 -12.38 24.13 5.20
C ASP A 114 -11.08 23.29 5.16
N ALA A 115 -10.20 23.37 6.16
CA ALA A 115 -8.98 22.57 6.27
C ALA A 115 -9.26 21.08 6.48
N PHE A 116 -10.38 20.74 7.13
CA PHE A 116 -10.87 19.36 7.26
C PHE A 116 -11.61 18.84 6.02
N ARG A 117 -11.67 19.61 4.94
CA ARG A 117 -12.35 19.25 3.70
C ARG A 117 -11.39 18.47 2.78
N HIS A 118 -10.94 17.30 3.26
CA HIS A 118 -10.22 16.20 2.58
C HIS A 118 -9.77 16.54 1.15
N LYS A 119 -8.69 17.32 1.07
CA LYS A 119 -8.09 17.76 -0.18
C LYS A 119 -7.01 16.72 -0.49
N TYR A 120 -7.10 16.10 -1.67
CA TYR A 120 -6.02 15.32 -2.27
C TYR A 120 -4.66 16.03 -2.05
N SER A 121 -3.63 15.23 -1.82
CA SER A 121 -2.26 15.69 -1.68
C SER A 121 -1.71 16.02 -3.06
N ARG A 122 -1.56 17.30 -3.34
CA ARG A 122 -1.10 17.77 -4.65
C ARG A 122 0.40 17.96 -4.64
N LEU A 123 1.10 17.18 -5.46
CA LEU A 123 2.54 17.30 -5.68
C LEU A 123 2.81 18.25 -6.85
N LYS A 124 3.70 19.23 -6.63
CA LYS A 124 4.23 20.11 -7.69
C LYS A 124 5.34 19.39 -8.45
N LEU A 125 4.96 18.31 -9.12
CA LEU A 125 5.86 17.43 -9.84
C LEU A 125 5.37 17.30 -11.29
N PRO A 126 6.03 17.91 -12.28
CA PRO A 126 5.69 17.72 -13.69
C PRO A 126 5.93 16.26 -14.09
N ASP A 127 5.12 15.72 -15.00
CA ASP A 127 5.29 14.35 -15.46
C ASP A 127 6.48 14.22 -16.42
N ILE A 128 7.04 13.02 -16.53
CA ILE A 128 8.08 12.67 -17.51
C ILE A 128 7.43 11.82 -18.60
N ILE A 129 7.45 12.31 -19.83
CA ILE A 129 6.90 11.61 -20.98
C ILE A 129 8.06 10.91 -21.70
N GLU A 130 7.89 9.62 -21.95
CA GLU A 130 8.71 8.84 -22.86
C GLU A 130 7.85 8.37 -24.03
N ASP A 131 8.18 8.83 -25.23
CA ASP A 131 7.54 8.44 -26.49
C ASP A 131 8.58 8.35 -27.62
N GLU A 132 8.11 8.23 -28.86
CA GLU A 132 8.96 8.14 -30.06
C GLU A 132 9.92 9.33 -30.25
N PHE A 133 9.64 10.49 -29.63
CA PHE A 133 10.47 11.68 -29.68
C PHE A 133 11.49 11.75 -28.53
N GLY A 134 11.56 10.70 -27.71
CA GLY A 134 12.47 10.57 -26.57
C GLY A 134 11.85 11.06 -25.26
N ILE A 135 12.71 11.17 -24.24
CA ILE A 135 12.30 11.46 -22.86
C ILE A 135 12.33 12.97 -22.60
N ARG A 136 11.22 13.53 -22.12
CA ARG A 136 11.08 14.97 -21.80
C ARG A 136 10.14 15.20 -20.61
N LEU A 137 10.18 16.40 -20.02
CA LEU A 137 9.14 16.85 -19.10
C LEU A 137 7.88 17.27 -19.86
N ASP A 138 6.71 16.99 -19.28
CA ASP A 138 5.44 17.49 -19.79
C ASP A 138 5.33 19.01 -19.63
N ASP A 139 5.71 19.74 -20.69
CA ASP A 139 5.53 21.17 -20.84
C ASP A 139 4.09 21.47 -21.32
N PHE A 140 3.15 21.56 -20.37
CA PHE A 140 1.74 21.77 -20.67
C PHE A 140 1.46 23.06 -21.50
N ASN A 141 2.33 24.07 -21.39
CA ASN A 141 2.22 25.33 -22.14
C ASN A 141 2.53 25.18 -23.65
N LYS A 142 3.39 24.22 -24.06
CA LYS A 142 3.68 23.96 -25.49
C LYS A 142 2.64 23.05 -26.13
N ASN A 143 2.02 22.16 -25.36
CA ASN A 143 1.00 21.22 -25.85
C ASN A 143 -0.33 21.90 -26.20
N ARG A 144 -0.63 23.14 -25.74
CA ARG A 144 -1.75 23.93 -26.27
C ARG A 144 -1.61 24.30 -27.74
N TYR A 145 -0.39 24.55 -28.21
CA TYR A 145 -0.13 24.98 -29.58
C TYR A 145 0.01 23.80 -30.54
N LYS A 146 0.51 22.64 -30.06
CA LYS A 146 0.55 21.40 -30.86
C LYS A 146 -0.82 20.73 -30.98
N ASN A 147 -1.64 20.69 -29.93
CA ASN A 147 -2.95 20.00 -29.99
C ASN A 147 -3.99 20.72 -30.87
N ALA A 148 -3.80 22.00 -31.20
CA ALA A 148 -4.62 22.68 -32.21
C ALA A 148 -4.22 22.28 -33.64
N ALA A 149 -2.94 21.95 -33.87
CA ALA A 149 -2.41 21.55 -35.18
C ALA A 149 -2.45 20.03 -35.41
N SER A 150 -2.28 19.20 -34.38
CA SER A 150 -2.32 17.74 -34.46
C SER A 150 -3.73 17.16 -34.44
N ALA A 151 -4.72 17.85 -33.85
CA ALA A 151 -6.13 17.48 -33.97
C ALA A 151 -6.65 17.57 -35.42
N ALA A 152 -6.03 18.38 -36.27
CA ALA A 152 -6.31 18.44 -37.70
C ALA A 152 -5.63 17.30 -38.50
N ALA A 153 -4.58 16.69 -37.97
CA ALA A 153 -3.77 15.67 -38.66
C ALA A 153 -4.00 14.23 -38.18
N SER A 154 -4.66 14.03 -37.03
CA SER A 154 -4.88 12.70 -36.42
C SER A 154 -6.21 12.03 -36.80
N LEU A 155 -6.93 12.58 -37.79
CA LEU A 155 -8.13 11.94 -38.35
C LEU A 155 -7.82 10.70 -39.23
N SER A 156 -6.55 10.31 -39.42
CA SER A 156 -6.17 9.30 -40.42
C SER A 156 -5.33 8.11 -39.94
N SER A 157 -5.22 7.83 -38.63
CA SER A 157 -4.45 6.64 -38.19
C SER A 157 -4.80 6.08 -36.80
N SER A 158 -6.09 5.87 -36.49
CA SER A 158 -6.47 5.02 -35.36
C SER A 158 -7.07 3.71 -35.87
N SER A 159 -6.40 2.58 -35.60
CA SER A 159 -7.04 1.28 -35.71
C SER A 159 -8.27 1.28 -34.78
N SER A 160 -9.44 1.17 -35.37
CA SER A 160 -10.72 1.20 -34.68
C SER A 160 -10.84 -0.01 -33.73
N SER A 161 -10.66 0.21 -32.43
CA SER A 161 -11.34 -0.62 -31.41
C SER A 161 -12.81 -0.19 -31.43
N PHE A 162 -13.55 -0.69 -32.42
CA PHE A 162 -14.94 -0.34 -32.62
C PHE A 162 -15.78 -1.02 -31.53
N GLY A 163 -16.14 -0.27 -30.48
CA GLY A 163 -17.15 -0.70 -29.50
C GLY A 163 -16.71 -0.86 -28.03
N HIS A 164 -15.43 -0.65 -27.67
CA HIS A 164 -15.03 -0.70 -26.25
C HIS A 164 -15.45 0.57 -25.50
N ILE A 165 -16.34 0.42 -24.51
CA ILE A 165 -16.69 1.49 -23.58
C ILE A 165 -15.78 1.35 -22.37
N ALA A 166 -14.85 2.28 -22.23
CA ALA A 166 -13.92 2.30 -21.11
C ALA A 166 -14.67 2.27 -19.77
N THR A 167 -14.32 1.30 -18.94
CA THR A 167 -14.77 1.21 -17.55
C THR A 167 -14.28 2.42 -16.74
N ALA A 168 -14.94 2.70 -15.62
CA ALA A 168 -14.52 3.78 -14.73
C ALA A 168 -13.08 3.60 -14.20
N GLU A 169 -12.63 2.35 -14.11
CA GLU A 169 -11.26 2.00 -13.76
C GLU A 169 -10.28 2.30 -14.89
N GLU A 170 -10.55 1.89 -16.13
CA GLU A 170 -9.70 2.22 -17.29
C GLU A 170 -9.59 3.73 -17.48
N LEU A 171 -10.68 4.48 -17.24
CA LEU A 171 -10.65 5.94 -17.23
C LEU A 171 -9.75 6.50 -16.12
N ALA A 172 -9.78 5.92 -14.92
CA ALA A 172 -8.88 6.32 -13.83
C ALA A 172 -7.41 6.04 -14.17
N ILE A 173 -7.12 4.86 -14.73
CA ILE A 173 -5.78 4.43 -15.17
C ILE A 173 -5.25 5.37 -16.26
N SER A 174 -6.11 5.83 -17.19
CA SER A 174 -5.70 6.77 -18.23
C SER A 174 -5.21 8.14 -17.71
N HIS A 175 -5.46 8.44 -16.43
CA HIS A 175 -4.99 9.63 -15.73
C HIS A 175 -3.81 9.36 -14.79
N VAL A 176 -3.20 8.18 -14.82
CA VAL A 176 -2.00 7.89 -14.03
C VAL A 176 -0.78 8.55 -14.67
N ALA A 177 0.09 9.14 -13.84
CA ALA A 177 1.37 9.70 -14.28
C ALA A 177 2.33 8.60 -14.73
N SER A 178 3.41 8.97 -15.43
CA SER A 178 4.45 8.01 -15.84
C SER A 178 5.06 7.27 -14.64
N ILE A 179 5.58 6.06 -14.87
CA ILE A 179 6.26 5.28 -13.83
C ILE A 179 7.42 6.04 -13.17
N TYR A 180 8.10 6.93 -13.93
CA TYR A 180 9.11 7.84 -13.40
C TYR A 180 8.54 8.75 -12.30
N ASN A 181 7.41 9.40 -12.58
CA ASN A 181 6.73 10.30 -11.64
C ASN A 181 6.19 9.53 -10.44
N VAL A 182 5.60 8.35 -10.69
CA VAL A 182 5.01 7.49 -9.66
C VAL A 182 6.06 7.05 -8.64
N LEU A 183 7.16 6.44 -9.10
CA LEU A 183 8.19 5.93 -8.20
C LEU A 183 8.97 7.05 -7.50
N TYR A 184 9.20 8.19 -8.17
CA TYR A 184 9.79 9.36 -7.52
C TYR A 184 8.88 9.91 -6.42
N ALA A 185 7.56 10.00 -6.67
CA ALA A 185 6.60 10.43 -5.67
C ALA A 185 6.49 9.45 -4.49
N CYS A 186 6.60 8.14 -4.72
CA CYS A 186 6.70 7.15 -3.63
C CYS A 186 7.96 7.40 -2.79
N ALA A 187 9.14 7.56 -3.41
CA ALA A 187 10.37 7.89 -2.68
C ALA A 187 10.29 9.23 -1.93
N TRP A 188 9.52 10.19 -2.46
CA TRP A 188 9.30 11.48 -1.82
C TRP A 188 8.38 11.36 -0.60
N LYS A 189 7.20 10.75 -0.74
CA LYS A 189 6.12 10.83 0.25
C LYS A 189 5.96 9.59 1.13
N GLY A 190 6.48 8.45 0.70
CA GLY A 190 6.46 7.22 1.49
C GLY A 190 7.71 7.07 2.36
N SER A 191 7.59 6.23 3.38
CA SER A 191 8.76 5.67 4.06
C SER A 191 9.48 4.64 3.20
N PHE A 192 10.69 4.24 3.60
CA PHE A 192 11.41 3.14 2.98
C PHE A 192 10.59 1.85 3.07
N ALA A 193 10.05 1.54 4.25
CA ALA A 193 9.17 0.39 4.48
C ALA A 193 7.94 0.34 3.57
N GLU A 194 7.26 1.46 3.37
CA GLU A 194 6.09 1.52 2.49
C GLU A 194 6.46 1.46 1.01
N SER A 195 7.53 2.17 0.64
CA SER A 195 7.91 2.33 -0.76
C SER A 195 8.58 1.08 -1.33
N LEU A 196 9.28 0.28 -0.53
CA LEU A 196 10.00 -0.90 -1.03
C LEU A 196 9.06 -1.89 -1.73
N ALA A 197 7.83 -2.07 -1.22
CA ALA A 197 6.83 -2.93 -1.87
C ALA A 197 6.47 -2.46 -3.29
N THR A 198 6.34 -1.16 -3.50
CA THR A 198 6.05 -0.60 -4.81
C THR A 198 7.24 -0.75 -5.76
N PHE A 199 8.46 -0.61 -5.27
CA PHE A 199 9.67 -0.80 -6.08
C PHE A 199 9.91 -2.27 -6.43
N ASP A 200 9.74 -3.20 -5.48
CA ASP A 200 9.83 -4.65 -5.71
C ASP A 200 8.82 -5.10 -6.76
N SER A 201 7.56 -4.67 -6.64
CA SER A 201 6.51 -5.02 -7.59
C SER A 201 6.69 -4.36 -8.96
N ALA A 202 7.22 -3.14 -9.03
CA ALA A 202 7.60 -2.52 -10.31
C ALA A 202 8.70 -3.32 -11.01
N ALA A 203 9.76 -3.70 -10.28
CA ALA A 203 10.81 -4.58 -10.81
C ALA A 203 10.23 -5.93 -11.25
N ARG A 204 9.30 -6.51 -10.48
CA ARG A 204 8.63 -7.78 -10.81
C ARG A 204 7.81 -7.69 -12.09
N LYS A 205 7.24 -6.52 -12.40
CA LYS A 205 6.56 -6.23 -13.67
C LYS A 205 7.50 -5.91 -14.84
N GLY A 206 8.81 -5.90 -14.62
CA GLY A 206 9.82 -5.70 -15.66
C GLY A 206 10.26 -4.25 -15.86
N GLU A 207 9.95 -3.34 -14.93
CA GLU A 207 10.43 -1.96 -15.00
C GLU A 207 11.96 -1.87 -14.77
N ASP A 208 12.66 -1.11 -15.62
CA ASP A 208 14.09 -0.85 -15.46
C ASP A 208 14.32 0.28 -14.44
N LEU A 209 14.45 -0.10 -13.18
CA LEU A 209 14.64 0.83 -12.07
C LEU A 209 15.91 1.69 -12.21
N ASN A 210 16.97 1.19 -12.84
CA ASN A 210 18.22 1.94 -13.05
C ASN A 210 18.04 3.03 -14.12
N LYS A 211 17.33 2.70 -15.21
CA LYS A 211 16.91 3.70 -16.19
C LYS A 211 16.01 4.75 -15.54
N ILE A 212 15.02 4.32 -14.77
CA ILE A 212 14.06 5.21 -14.09
C ILE A 212 14.80 6.18 -13.17
N LEU A 213 15.69 5.69 -12.32
CA LEU A 213 16.51 6.53 -11.44
C LEU A 213 17.37 7.53 -12.21
N ARG A 214 18.03 7.10 -13.30
CA ARG A 214 18.85 7.98 -14.14
C ARG A 214 18.03 9.11 -14.76
N VAL A 215 16.83 8.79 -15.25
CA VAL A 215 15.90 9.75 -15.84
C VAL A 215 15.38 10.72 -14.79
N CYS A 216 14.98 10.23 -13.61
CA CYS A 216 14.55 11.07 -12.50
C CYS A 216 15.68 12.01 -12.05
N ARG A 217 16.92 11.52 -11.93
CA ARG A 217 18.08 12.38 -11.60
C ARG A 217 18.27 13.50 -12.62
N LYS A 218 18.11 13.19 -13.92
CA LYS A 218 18.24 14.18 -15.00
C LYS A 218 17.15 15.27 -14.95
N PHE A 219 15.91 14.91 -14.66
CA PHE A 219 14.77 15.84 -14.79
C PHE A 219 14.29 16.45 -13.47
N TYR A 220 14.51 15.77 -12.34
CA TYR A 220 14.08 16.20 -11.02
C TYR A 220 15.24 16.56 -10.09
N GLY A 221 16.52 16.37 -10.49
CA GLY A 221 17.66 16.63 -9.63
C GLY A 221 17.90 18.08 -9.21
N SER A 222 17.24 19.04 -9.87
CA SER A 222 17.27 20.45 -9.47
C SER A 222 16.00 20.90 -8.74
N MET A 223 15.07 19.98 -8.44
CA MET A 223 13.84 20.33 -7.72
C MET A 223 14.09 20.42 -6.22
N ASP A 224 13.84 21.60 -5.65
CA ASP A 224 13.76 21.82 -4.21
C ASP A 224 12.53 21.11 -3.62
N CYS A 225 12.63 19.79 -3.43
CA CYS A 225 11.59 18.96 -2.81
C CYS A 225 11.69 18.89 -1.28
N CYS A 226 12.64 19.65 -0.69
CA CYS A 226 13.16 19.43 0.65
C CYS A 226 12.35 20.03 1.81
N SER A 227 11.34 20.86 1.56
CA SER A 227 10.62 21.55 2.65
C SER A 227 9.51 20.71 3.31
N ASP A 228 8.97 19.72 2.61
CA ASP A 228 7.81 18.91 3.06
C ASP A 228 8.07 17.38 2.93
N THR A 229 9.32 16.93 3.12
CA THR A 229 9.69 15.51 3.01
C THR A 229 9.37 14.78 4.33
N PRO A 230 8.42 13.81 4.35
CA PRO A 230 8.11 13.03 5.55
C PRO A 230 9.28 12.14 5.97
N GLN A 231 9.22 11.56 7.17
CA GLN A 231 10.27 10.66 7.68
C GLN A 231 10.46 9.46 6.74
N PHE A 232 11.70 9.25 6.27
CA PHE A 232 12.03 8.18 5.33
C PHE A 232 12.26 6.84 6.04
N LEU A 233 13.09 6.84 7.09
CA LEU A 233 13.36 5.66 7.91
C LEU A 233 12.43 5.70 9.11
N ASN A 234 11.43 4.81 9.15
CA ASN A 234 10.35 4.84 10.14
C ASN A 234 10.51 3.83 11.28
N SER A 235 11.58 3.06 11.29
CA SER A 235 12.15 2.41 12.47
C SER A 235 12.91 3.46 13.27
N VAL A 236 12.35 4.12 14.26
CA VAL A 236 11.62 3.57 15.38
C VAL A 236 10.80 4.72 15.96
N GLN A 237 9.49 4.67 15.69
CA GLN A 237 8.41 5.38 16.39
C GLN A 237 8.44 6.92 16.41
N ASN A 238 7.22 7.47 16.43
CA ASN A 238 6.94 8.83 16.83
C ASN A 238 7.73 9.20 18.11
N PRO A 239 8.50 10.30 18.15
CA PRO A 239 9.39 10.63 19.28
C PRO A 239 8.71 10.74 20.65
N THR A 240 7.37 10.84 20.72
CA THR A 240 6.61 10.78 21.97
C THR A 240 6.57 9.39 22.62
N ASN A 241 6.97 8.33 21.91
CA ASN A 241 6.97 6.94 22.40
C ASN A 241 8.37 6.40 22.73
N ALA A 242 9.43 7.19 22.53
CA ALA A 242 10.80 6.80 22.86
C ALA A 242 10.97 6.35 24.32
N ASP A 243 10.20 6.95 25.24
CA ASP A 243 10.20 6.61 26.67
C ASP A 243 9.35 5.37 27.01
N PHE A 244 8.38 4.99 26.18
CA PHE A 244 7.49 3.85 26.48
C PHE A 244 8.10 2.50 26.05
N TYR A 245 9.11 2.53 25.18
CA TYR A 245 9.62 1.34 24.51
C TYR A 245 11.13 1.09 24.66
N GLY A 246 11.88 1.97 25.33
CA GLY A 246 13.20 1.67 25.89
C GLY A 246 14.33 1.29 24.92
N VAL A 247 14.21 1.58 23.61
CA VAL A 247 15.26 1.30 22.62
C VAL A 247 15.82 2.60 22.06
N ASN A 248 17.09 2.90 22.38
CA ASN A 248 17.91 3.90 21.69
C ASN A 248 18.29 3.37 20.30
N TYR A 249 17.35 3.39 19.35
CA TYR A 249 17.65 3.17 17.95
C TYR A 249 17.93 4.51 17.28
N SER A 250 19.15 4.69 16.76
CA SER A 250 19.51 5.85 15.94
C SER A 250 19.62 5.40 14.48
N PRO A 251 18.70 5.81 13.60
CA PRO A 251 18.77 5.51 12.16
C PRO A 251 20.09 5.96 11.52
N ILE A 252 20.79 6.92 12.14
CA ILE A 252 22.07 7.48 11.69
C ILE A 252 23.19 6.41 11.66
N ASN A 253 23.08 5.37 12.48
CA ASN A 253 24.14 4.35 12.62
C ASN A 253 23.80 3.02 11.93
N ASN A 254 22.67 2.93 11.20
CA ASN A 254 22.32 1.70 10.50
C ASN A 254 23.25 1.48 9.28
N PRO A 255 24.07 0.41 9.25
CA PRO A 255 24.99 0.14 8.14
C PRO A 255 24.31 0.04 6.77
N ASN A 256 23.04 -0.37 6.73
CA ASN A 256 22.27 -0.51 5.50
C ASN A 256 21.98 0.84 4.80
N PHE A 257 22.00 1.95 5.55
CA PHE A 257 21.57 3.29 5.08
C PHE A 257 22.62 4.39 5.27
N ARG A 258 23.90 4.03 5.43
CA ARG A 258 24.97 5.01 5.70
C ARG A 258 25.12 6.10 4.66
N ASP A 259 24.95 5.75 3.40
CA ASP A 259 25.10 6.66 2.27
C ASP A 259 23.75 7.30 1.86
N THR A 260 22.70 7.07 2.64
CA THR A 260 21.36 7.57 2.34
C THR A 260 21.14 8.93 3.00
N ASP A 261 21.08 9.99 2.19
CA ASP A 261 20.52 11.25 2.62
C ASP A 261 19.00 11.14 2.71
N LYS A 262 18.51 11.02 3.95
CA LYS A 262 17.08 10.92 4.22
C LYS A 262 16.29 12.18 3.87
N PHE A 263 16.89 13.31 3.52
CA PHE A 263 16.16 14.52 3.12
C PHE A 263 16.14 14.75 1.61
N ASP A 264 17.08 14.13 0.88
CA ASP A 264 17.11 14.15 -0.58
C ASP A 264 16.30 12.99 -1.18
N VAL A 265 15.30 13.33 -1.99
CA VAL A 265 14.43 12.33 -2.64
C VAL A 265 15.21 11.43 -3.59
N LEU A 266 16.25 11.93 -4.26
CA LEU A 266 17.05 11.10 -5.15
C LEU A 266 17.90 10.10 -4.36
N SER A 267 18.54 10.49 -3.26
CA SER A 267 19.25 9.56 -2.38
C SER A 267 18.32 8.50 -1.75
N ARG A 268 17.10 8.88 -1.37
CA ARG A 268 16.04 7.93 -0.97
C ARG A 268 15.70 6.95 -2.09
N MET A 269 15.52 7.45 -3.30
CA MET A 269 15.21 6.64 -4.47
C MET A 269 16.37 5.71 -4.85
N GLU A 270 17.62 6.16 -4.77
CA GLU A 270 18.82 5.34 -4.94
C GLU A 270 18.83 4.15 -3.97
N THR A 271 18.49 4.42 -2.71
CA THR A 271 18.37 3.39 -1.67
C THR A 271 17.27 2.39 -1.99
N LEU A 272 16.10 2.86 -2.42
CA LEU A 272 15.00 1.98 -2.84
C LEU A 272 15.37 1.13 -4.06
N VAL A 273 16.04 1.70 -5.06
CA VAL A 273 16.52 0.97 -6.24
C VAL A 273 17.60 -0.05 -5.87
N LYS A 274 18.49 0.27 -4.93
CA LYS A 274 19.51 -0.66 -4.42
C LYS A 274 18.89 -1.91 -3.79
N TYR A 275 17.82 -1.74 -3.00
CA TYR A 275 17.19 -2.85 -2.27
C TYR A 275 16.02 -3.49 -3.03
N ALA A 276 15.54 -2.88 -4.11
CA ALA A 276 14.45 -3.43 -4.91
C ALA A 276 14.82 -4.82 -5.43
N ASN A 277 13.95 -5.79 -5.18
CA ASN A 277 14.16 -7.18 -5.55
C ASN A 277 12.84 -7.79 -6.03
N PRO A 278 12.74 -8.21 -7.31
CA PRO A 278 11.51 -8.76 -7.86
C PRO A 278 11.13 -10.11 -7.26
N LYS A 279 12.02 -10.75 -6.48
CA LYS A 279 11.75 -12.03 -5.82
C LYS A 279 10.78 -11.91 -4.63
N SER A 280 10.60 -10.74 -4.01
CA SER A 280 9.52 -10.57 -3.04
C SER A 280 8.19 -10.77 -3.76
N GLU A 281 7.37 -11.74 -3.36
CA GLU A 281 6.19 -12.13 -4.14
C GLU A 281 4.95 -11.30 -3.84
N ASN A 282 4.94 -10.57 -2.74
CA ASN A 282 3.86 -9.70 -2.33
C ASN A 282 4.36 -8.56 -1.45
N GLY A 283 3.52 -7.54 -1.26
CA GLY A 283 3.86 -6.38 -0.44
C GLY A 283 4.17 -6.71 1.02
N GLY A 284 3.60 -7.78 1.59
CA GLY A 284 3.89 -8.20 2.97
C GLY A 284 5.34 -8.66 3.13
N GLU A 285 5.86 -9.44 2.18
CA GLU A 285 7.27 -9.86 2.17
C GLU A 285 8.21 -8.67 1.99
N SER A 286 7.89 -7.77 1.06
CA SER A 286 8.64 -6.53 0.85
C SER A 286 8.67 -5.67 2.11
N LEU A 287 7.53 -5.55 2.82
CA LEU A 287 7.45 -4.82 4.08
C LEU A 287 8.28 -5.49 5.17
N ALA A 288 8.16 -6.81 5.34
CA ALA A 288 8.95 -7.56 6.31
C ALA A 288 10.46 -7.34 6.09
N ARG A 289 10.90 -7.47 4.83
CA ARG A 289 12.29 -7.23 4.44
C ARG A 289 12.71 -5.79 4.71
N ALA A 290 11.87 -4.83 4.37
CA ALA A 290 12.19 -3.43 4.60
C ALA A 290 12.38 -3.16 6.09
N VAL A 291 11.51 -3.68 6.96
CA VAL A 291 11.61 -3.57 8.42
C VAL A 291 12.86 -4.31 8.94
N MET A 292 13.22 -5.48 8.40
CA MET A 292 14.49 -6.15 8.76
C MET A 292 15.71 -5.28 8.46
N LEU A 293 15.78 -4.71 7.25
CA LEU A 293 16.87 -3.80 6.85
C LEU A 293 16.91 -2.56 7.73
N GLU A 294 15.74 -1.99 8.01
CA GLU A 294 15.52 -0.87 8.90
C GLU A 294 15.93 -1.14 10.34
N LEU A 295 15.80 -2.37 10.85
CA LEU A 295 16.28 -2.79 12.17
C LEU A 295 17.79 -3.11 12.21
N GLY A 296 18.45 -3.06 11.06
CA GLY A 296 19.88 -3.27 10.88
C GLY A 296 20.27 -4.73 10.62
N PHE A 297 19.34 -5.62 10.29
CA PHE A 297 19.69 -6.99 9.90
C PHE A 297 20.36 -7.04 8.53
N VAL A 298 21.18 -8.07 8.30
CA VAL A 298 21.73 -8.37 6.97
C VAL A 298 20.58 -8.71 6.02
N GLU A 299 20.68 -8.25 4.77
CA GLU A 299 19.68 -8.55 3.75
C GLU A 299 19.54 -10.09 3.55
N PRO A 300 18.31 -10.64 3.62
CA PRO A 300 18.08 -12.05 3.35
C PRO A 300 18.19 -12.39 1.86
N GLN A 301 18.58 -13.63 1.56
CA GLN A 301 18.27 -14.23 0.27
C GLN A 301 16.76 -14.50 0.19
N LEU A 302 16.12 -13.98 -0.85
CA LEU A 302 14.69 -14.16 -1.06
C LEU A 302 14.34 -15.43 -1.83
N GLN A 303 13.20 -16.03 -1.44
CA GLN A 303 12.55 -17.11 -2.17
C GLN A 303 13.51 -18.25 -2.51
N HIS A 304 14.29 -18.69 -1.52
CA HIS A 304 15.29 -19.74 -1.69
C HIS A 304 14.61 -21.10 -1.78
N GLU A 305 14.91 -21.84 -2.84
CA GLU A 305 14.37 -23.17 -3.08
C GLU A 305 15.21 -24.25 -2.41
N PHE A 306 14.54 -25.12 -1.67
CA PHE A 306 15.04 -26.35 -1.10
C PHE A 306 14.47 -27.54 -1.89
N PRO A 307 15.28 -28.57 -2.21
CA PRO A 307 14.82 -29.73 -2.96
C PRO A 307 13.61 -30.39 -2.31
N ASN A 308 12.64 -30.84 -3.12
CA ASN A 308 11.51 -31.64 -2.66
C ASN A 308 11.55 -33.04 -3.30
N PRO A 309 11.95 -34.10 -2.58
CA PRO A 309 12.08 -35.45 -3.12
C PRO A 309 10.75 -36.09 -3.49
N ASN A 310 9.65 -35.65 -2.87
CA ASN A 310 8.31 -36.13 -3.21
C ASN A 310 7.79 -35.50 -4.51
N CYS A 311 8.32 -34.33 -4.90
CA CYS A 311 7.95 -33.66 -6.14
C CYS A 311 9.08 -32.70 -6.57
N THR A 312 10.02 -33.18 -7.36
CA THR A 312 11.18 -32.39 -7.82
C THR A 312 10.80 -31.17 -8.65
N GLN A 313 9.62 -31.18 -9.28
CA GLN A 313 9.07 -30.06 -10.03
C GLN A 313 8.43 -28.98 -9.14
N SER A 314 8.28 -29.24 -7.83
CA SER A 314 7.68 -28.32 -6.87
C SER A 314 8.57 -28.26 -5.60
N PRO A 315 9.72 -27.58 -5.68
CA PRO A 315 10.60 -27.40 -4.52
C PRO A 315 9.88 -26.63 -3.40
N TYR A 316 10.30 -26.87 -2.16
CA TYR A 316 9.88 -26.01 -1.06
C TYR A 316 10.67 -24.70 -1.15
N ARG A 317 10.03 -23.58 -0.88
CA ARG A 317 10.66 -22.28 -1.08
C ARG A 317 10.44 -21.38 0.12
N ALA A 318 11.51 -20.99 0.77
CA ALA A 318 11.49 -20.13 1.94
C ALA A 318 11.46 -18.66 1.54
N ASP A 319 10.64 -17.86 2.21
CA ASP A 319 10.50 -16.42 1.90
C ASP A 319 11.83 -15.68 2.11
N PHE A 320 12.48 -15.96 3.25
CA PHE A 320 13.76 -15.35 3.64
C PHE A 320 14.76 -16.42 4.06
N MET A 321 16.03 -16.26 3.68
CA MET A 321 17.11 -17.12 4.12
C MET A 321 18.39 -16.35 4.43
N TRP A 322 19.07 -16.72 5.51
CA TRP A 322 20.39 -16.25 5.87
C TRP A 322 21.35 -17.43 6.02
N LYS A 323 22.60 -17.24 5.57
CA LYS A 323 23.71 -18.15 5.89
C LYS A 323 24.67 -17.46 6.86
N VAL A 324 24.84 -18.03 8.05
CA VAL A 324 25.68 -17.46 9.11
C VAL A 324 26.60 -18.54 9.65
N ASN A 325 27.91 -18.36 9.47
CA ASN A 325 28.93 -19.30 9.99
C ASN A 325 28.64 -20.78 9.64
N GLY A 326 28.18 -21.03 8.40
CA GLY A 326 27.82 -22.36 7.92
C GLY A 326 26.42 -22.85 8.29
N LYS A 327 25.69 -22.12 9.15
CA LYS A 327 24.29 -22.41 9.50
C LYS A 327 23.31 -21.74 8.55
N ILE A 328 22.17 -22.38 8.31
CA ILE A 328 21.08 -21.86 7.50
C ILE A 328 19.90 -21.48 8.41
N ILE A 329 19.48 -20.23 8.33
CA ILE A 329 18.31 -19.71 9.05
C ILE A 329 17.26 -19.33 8.00
N VAL A 330 16.02 -19.78 8.19
CA VAL A 330 14.89 -19.49 7.31
C VAL A 330 13.87 -18.63 8.04
N GLY A 331 13.39 -17.57 7.38
CA GLY A 331 12.23 -16.78 7.81
C GLY A 331 11.02 -17.06 6.93
N GLU A 332 9.85 -17.23 7.54
CA GLU A 332 8.57 -17.49 6.86
C GLU A 332 7.54 -16.43 7.29
N LEU A 333 6.97 -15.73 6.31
CA LEU A 333 5.88 -14.80 6.55
C LEU A 333 4.54 -15.53 6.47
N ASP A 334 3.85 -15.63 7.60
CA ASP A 334 2.52 -16.22 7.64
C ASP A 334 1.43 -15.19 7.38
N GLY A 335 0.60 -15.47 6.39
CA GLY A 335 -0.65 -14.76 6.17
C GLY A 335 -1.65 -15.06 7.28
N THR A 336 -2.42 -14.05 7.69
CA THR A 336 -3.41 -14.13 8.78
C THR A 336 -4.51 -15.17 8.56
N ASP A 337 -4.79 -15.54 7.31
CA ASP A 337 -5.90 -16.41 6.93
C ASP A 337 -5.47 -17.86 6.60
N LYS A 338 -4.19 -18.21 6.79
CA LYS A 338 -3.62 -19.49 6.32
C LYS A 338 -4.20 -20.75 7.00
N TYR A 339 -4.86 -20.59 8.15
CA TYR A 339 -5.34 -21.71 8.98
C TYR A 339 -6.85 -21.74 9.25
N LEU A 340 -7.60 -20.76 8.74
CA LEU A 340 -9.03 -20.62 9.02
C LEU A 340 -9.86 -21.04 7.79
N ILE A 341 -10.87 -21.90 7.99
CA ILE A 341 -11.89 -22.19 6.98
C ILE A 341 -13.21 -21.56 7.46
N GLU A 342 -13.87 -20.80 6.58
CA GLU A 342 -15.28 -20.40 6.80
C GLU A 342 -16.17 -21.65 6.77
N ASP A 343 -16.87 -21.91 7.87
CA ASP A 343 -17.86 -22.98 7.91
C ASP A 343 -19.14 -22.54 7.16
N ARG A 344 -19.25 -22.91 5.88
CA ARG A 344 -20.45 -22.62 5.07
C ARG A 344 -21.65 -23.53 5.37
N THR A 345 -21.58 -24.41 6.37
CA THR A 345 -22.64 -25.40 6.62
C THR A 345 -23.91 -24.84 7.28
N SER A 346 -23.94 -23.57 7.73
CA SER A 346 -25.16 -22.98 8.33
C SER A 346 -26.04 -22.15 7.39
N LEU A 347 -25.70 -22.01 6.11
CA LEU A 347 -26.55 -21.31 5.12
C LEU A 347 -27.63 -22.19 4.48
N ASN A 348 -27.73 -23.46 4.85
CA ASN A 348 -28.71 -24.39 4.25
C ASN A 348 -29.94 -24.72 5.12
N ASN A 349 -30.18 -24.05 6.26
CA ASN A 349 -31.43 -24.21 7.02
C ASN A 349 -32.44 -23.09 6.74
N ARG A 350 -32.76 -22.86 5.46
CA ARG A 350 -34.01 -22.22 5.03
C ARG A 350 -34.96 -23.26 4.46
N SER A 351 -35.37 -24.25 5.28
CA SER A 351 -36.51 -25.11 4.96
C SER A 351 -36.99 -25.97 6.13
N VAL A 352 -37.13 -25.39 7.33
CA VAL A 352 -38.00 -25.97 8.37
C VAL A 352 -38.77 -24.82 9.05
N ALA A 353 -39.60 -24.16 8.26
CA ALA A 353 -40.75 -23.41 8.75
C ALA A 353 -41.95 -24.34 8.59
N GLY A 354 -42.21 -25.16 9.59
CA GLY A 354 -43.30 -26.12 9.58
C GLY A 354 -43.23 -26.99 10.82
N ASP A 355 -44.22 -26.81 11.69
CA ASP A 355 -44.55 -27.65 12.84
C ASP A 355 -43.58 -27.66 14.02
N LEU A 356 -43.87 -26.83 15.02
CA LEU A 356 -44.18 -27.31 16.37
C LEU A 356 -45.16 -26.33 17.03
N ARG A 357 -46.36 -26.85 17.32
CA ARG A 357 -47.37 -26.21 18.16
C ARG A 357 -46.98 -26.33 19.64
N ALA A 358 -47.45 -25.36 20.41
CA ALA A 358 -47.53 -25.22 21.86
C ALA A 358 -47.32 -26.48 22.70
N GLU A 359 -46.53 -26.38 23.79
CA GLU A 359 -46.95 -26.53 25.20
C GLU A 359 -45.95 -25.81 26.15
N ASP A 360 -46.51 -25.01 27.05
CA ASP A 360 -46.17 -24.71 28.46
C ASP A 360 -44.75 -24.35 28.97
N PHE A 361 -44.64 -23.07 29.39
CA PHE A 361 -44.26 -22.57 30.73
C PHE A 361 -43.09 -23.20 31.52
N ASP A 362 -41.97 -22.47 31.66
CA ASP A 362 -41.46 -21.99 32.96
C ASP A 362 -40.45 -20.83 32.76
N GLY A 363 -40.47 -19.87 33.68
CA GLY A 363 -39.78 -18.60 33.58
C GLY A 363 -38.32 -18.65 34.01
N SER A 364 -37.45 -18.16 33.12
CA SER A 364 -36.22 -17.47 33.52
C SER A 364 -35.86 -16.46 32.44
N ALA A 365 -35.96 -15.19 32.80
CA ALA A 365 -35.52 -14.08 31.97
C ALA A 365 -33.99 -14.03 31.95
N GLU A 366 -33.36 -14.62 30.94
CA GLU A 366 -31.96 -14.37 30.60
C GLU A 366 -31.78 -14.12 29.10
N ASN A 367 -31.38 -12.89 28.79
CA ASN A 367 -30.61 -12.47 27.61
C ASN A 367 -31.07 -12.93 26.21
N ILE A 368 -32.19 -12.35 25.75
CA ILE A 368 -32.44 -12.15 24.32
C ILE A 368 -31.53 -10.99 23.86
N ASN A 369 -30.25 -11.26 23.62
CA ASN A 369 -29.33 -10.35 22.91
C ASN A 369 -27.99 -10.98 22.44
N ASN A 370 -27.91 -12.32 22.31
CA ASN A 370 -26.70 -12.99 21.79
C ASN A 370 -26.93 -13.70 20.45
N PHE A 371 -27.71 -13.10 19.54
CA PHE A 371 -27.62 -13.43 18.10
C PHE A 371 -26.51 -12.61 17.43
N SER A 372 -25.33 -12.58 18.05
CA SER A 372 -24.10 -12.24 17.33
C SER A 372 -23.74 -13.44 16.47
N THR A 373 -23.72 -13.20 15.17
CA THR A 373 -23.23 -14.05 14.09
C THR A 373 -21.88 -14.67 14.44
N ASN A 374 -21.90 -15.81 15.14
CA ASN A 374 -20.74 -16.68 15.31
C ASN A 374 -20.49 -17.40 13.98
N ASN A 375 -19.74 -16.75 13.08
CA ASN A 375 -19.01 -17.48 12.06
C ASN A 375 -17.97 -18.35 12.79
N LEU A 376 -18.32 -19.60 13.04
CA LEU A 376 -17.45 -20.57 13.70
C LEU A 376 -16.34 -20.98 12.73
N TYR A 377 -15.23 -20.24 12.71
CA TYR A 377 -14.06 -20.62 11.92
C TYR A 377 -13.50 -21.94 12.46
N ARG A 378 -13.39 -22.96 11.59
CA ARG A 378 -12.76 -24.24 11.95
C ARG A 378 -11.32 -24.26 11.46
N TYR A 379 -10.40 -24.67 12.34
CA TYR A 379 -9.00 -24.86 11.98
C TYR A 379 -8.84 -25.88 10.85
N ASN A 380 -8.11 -25.48 9.81
CA ASN A 380 -7.74 -26.36 8.71
C ASN A 380 -6.64 -27.33 9.16
N ARG A 381 -7.02 -28.49 9.71
CA ARG A 381 -6.08 -29.53 10.18
C ARG A 381 -5.09 -29.97 9.09
N ASP A 382 -5.50 -29.95 7.83
CA ASP A 382 -4.64 -30.34 6.71
C ASP A 382 -3.62 -29.24 6.37
N ALA A 383 -4.00 -27.97 6.48
CA ALA A 383 -3.03 -26.86 6.37
C ALA A 383 -1.97 -26.94 7.47
N VAL A 384 -2.37 -27.20 8.72
CA VAL A 384 -1.43 -27.37 9.84
C VAL A 384 -0.50 -28.56 9.62
N ARG A 385 -1.03 -29.69 9.11
CA ARG A 385 -0.20 -30.87 8.77
C ARG A 385 0.79 -30.59 7.64
N ARG A 386 0.35 -29.89 6.58
CA ARG A 386 1.22 -29.48 5.46
C ARG A 386 2.35 -28.59 5.97
N GLU A 387 2.05 -27.65 6.86
CA GLU A 387 3.04 -26.75 7.43
C GLU A 387 4.08 -27.48 8.28
N ARG A 388 3.65 -28.39 9.16
CA ARG A 388 4.57 -29.22 9.96
C ARG A 388 5.45 -30.11 9.11
N ASN A 389 4.91 -30.67 8.03
CA ASN A 389 5.69 -31.48 7.11
C ASN A 389 6.71 -30.63 6.34
N ARG A 390 6.33 -29.40 5.94
CA ARG A 390 7.23 -28.43 5.32
C ARG A 390 8.39 -28.07 6.25
N GLU A 391 8.12 -27.75 7.51
CA GLU A 391 9.17 -27.44 8.49
C GLU A 391 10.13 -28.61 8.69
N ARG A 392 9.61 -29.82 8.92
CA ARG A 392 10.45 -31.02 9.05
C ARG A 392 11.35 -31.18 7.83
N TRP A 393 10.78 -30.96 6.65
CA TRP A 393 11.50 -31.10 5.40
C TRP A 393 12.62 -30.07 5.23
N LEU A 394 12.36 -28.80 5.60
CA LEU A 394 13.38 -27.75 5.60
C LEU A 394 14.55 -28.13 6.53
N MET A 395 14.25 -28.65 7.72
CA MET A 395 15.29 -29.12 8.65
C MET A 395 16.09 -30.29 8.06
N GLU A 396 15.44 -31.24 7.38
CA GLU A 396 16.13 -32.34 6.67
C GLU A 396 17.03 -31.85 5.53
N CYS A 397 16.74 -30.68 4.95
CA CYS A 397 17.59 -30.00 3.98
C CYS A 397 18.77 -29.22 4.60
N GLY A 398 18.97 -29.32 5.91
CA GLY A 398 20.07 -28.66 6.62
C GLY A 398 19.74 -27.23 7.09
N VAL A 399 18.47 -26.85 7.17
CA VAL A 399 18.06 -25.64 7.89
C VAL A 399 18.27 -25.86 9.39
N ASP A 400 18.98 -24.94 10.05
CA ASP A 400 19.28 -25.00 11.48
C ASP A 400 18.18 -24.34 12.33
N SER A 401 17.48 -23.34 11.79
CA SER A 401 16.51 -22.52 12.51
C SER A 401 15.45 -21.98 11.56
N ILE A 402 14.18 -22.06 11.97
CA ILE A 402 13.03 -21.52 11.25
C ILE A 402 12.35 -20.49 12.14
N VAL A 403 12.27 -19.24 11.68
CA VAL A 403 11.55 -18.15 12.37
C VAL A 403 10.30 -17.77 11.59
N ARG A 404 9.15 -18.02 12.20
CA ARG A 404 7.85 -17.63 11.63
C ARG A 404 7.40 -16.30 12.22
N PHE A 405 6.83 -15.45 11.38
CA PHE A 405 6.25 -14.20 11.82
C PHE A 405 5.09 -13.80 10.93
N ASP A 406 4.18 -12.99 11.46
CA ASP A 406 3.03 -12.48 10.74
C ASP A 406 3.09 -10.95 10.61
N TYR A 407 2.02 -10.37 10.05
CA TYR A 407 1.91 -8.93 9.91
C TYR A 407 1.91 -8.19 11.27
N CYS A 408 1.35 -8.78 12.33
CA CYS A 408 1.32 -8.17 13.66
C CYS A 408 2.72 -8.11 14.28
N ASP A 409 3.54 -9.15 14.09
CA ASP A 409 4.95 -9.13 14.48
C ASP A 409 5.67 -7.95 13.80
N ILE A 410 5.51 -7.79 12.48
CA ILE A 410 6.18 -6.73 11.70
C ILE A 410 5.78 -5.32 12.20
N LEU A 411 4.51 -5.12 12.56
CA LEU A 411 4.01 -3.86 13.12
C LEU A 411 4.54 -3.56 14.54
N ASN A 412 5.18 -4.54 15.19
CA ASN A 412 5.88 -4.36 16.46
C ASN A 412 7.41 -4.59 16.28
N PRO A 413 8.17 -3.59 15.82
CA PRO A 413 9.57 -3.76 15.44
C PRO A 413 10.47 -4.27 16.57
N ILE A 414 10.09 -4.04 17.84
CA ILE A 414 10.87 -4.46 19.01
C ILE A 414 10.75 -5.96 19.21
N GLU A 415 9.51 -6.46 19.24
CA GLU A 415 9.27 -7.90 19.36
C GLU A 415 9.76 -8.62 18.11
N PHE A 416 9.60 -8.02 16.92
CA PHE A 416 10.15 -8.57 15.69
C PHE A 416 11.68 -8.67 15.75
N LYS A 417 12.37 -7.62 16.20
CA LYS A 417 13.83 -7.64 16.40
C LYS A 417 14.25 -8.74 17.37
N LYS A 418 13.59 -8.85 18.53
CA LYS A 418 13.88 -9.89 19.52
C LYS A 418 13.69 -11.29 18.93
N LYS A 419 12.62 -11.49 18.16
CA LYS A 419 12.30 -12.76 17.50
C LYS A 419 13.38 -13.18 16.51
N LEU A 420 13.82 -12.26 15.65
CA LEU A 420 14.89 -12.49 14.67
C LEU A 420 16.26 -12.74 15.36
N LEU A 421 16.60 -11.94 16.38
CA LEU A 421 17.84 -12.14 17.15
C LEU A 421 17.86 -13.51 17.86
N SER A 422 16.73 -13.90 18.45
CA SER A 422 16.60 -15.20 19.13
C SER A 422 16.75 -16.38 18.16
N ALA A 423 16.37 -16.20 16.89
CA ALA A 423 16.56 -17.18 15.84
C ALA A 423 18.00 -17.20 15.27
N GLY A 424 18.86 -16.27 15.69
CA GLY A 424 20.25 -16.15 15.25
C GLY A 424 20.46 -15.31 13.98
N VAL A 425 19.45 -14.57 13.53
CA VAL A 425 19.53 -13.74 12.31
C VAL A 425 20.62 -12.66 12.50
N PRO A 426 21.55 -12.53 11.55
CA PRO A 426 22.73 -11.68 11.73
C PRO A 426 22.38 -10.20 11.57
N VAL A 427 22.94 -9.37 12.44
CA VAL A 427 22.90 -7.91 12.31
C VAL A 427 24.03 -7.47 11.38
N ALA A 428 23.75 -6.53 10.48
CA ALA A 428 24.75 -5.93 9.61
C ALA A 428 25.84 -5.26 10.45
N VAL A 429 27.10 -5.49 10.10
CA VAL A 429 28.24 -4.91 10.79
C VAL A 429 28.60 -3.58 10.13
N ALA A 430 28.93 -2.62 10.98
CA ALA A 430 29.46 -1.31 10.64
C ALA A 430 30.81 -1.38 9.92
#